data_AF-A0A353VXB3-F1
#
_entry.id   AF-A0A353VXB3-F1
#
_cell.length_a   1.000
_cell.length_b   1.000
_cell.length_c   1.000
_cell.angle_alpha   90.00
_cell.angle_beta   90.00
_cell.angle_gamma   90.00
#
_symmetry.space_group_name_H-M   'P 1'
#
loop_
_entity.id
_entity.type
_entity.pdbx_description
1 polymer ?
#
loop_
_entity_poly.entity_id
_entity_poly.type
_entity_poly.pdbx_seq_one_letter_code
_entity_poly.pdbx_strand_id
1 'polypeptide(L)'
;DSPQKTLIIINILGLPFLFSLIAIINYFGNQNILNQFFAFIYGLSVYSSFIYAYFHLFNMSETARRIKIIVFLAENNEADLVDLEKFYPPEDMIRTRLRRLSKMGAIEECQPGMYFLKGKFLWLVACLFASFRKIIKL
;
A
#
# COMPACT_ATOMS: atom_id res chain seq x y z
N ASP A 1 15.19 8.98 -1.34
CA ASP A 1 14.36 7.79 -1.06
C ASP A 1 12.95 7.94 -1.61
N SER A 2 12.29 6.83 -1.98
CA SER A 2 10.90 6.89 -2.41
C SER A 2 9.98 7.04 -1.18
N PRO A 3 9.04 8.00 -1.17
CA PRO A 3 8.11 8.19 -0.04
C PRO A 3 7.30 6.91 0.24
N GLN A 4 7.06 6.12 -0.80
CA GLN A 4 6.39 4.82 -0.74
C GLN A 4 7.14 3.81 0.14
N LYS A 5 8.47 3.74 0.01
CA LYS A 5 9.32 2.86 0.83
C LYS A 5 9.25 3.27 2.30
N THR A 6 9.36 4.56 2.60
CA THR A 6 9.29 5.08 3.97
C THR A 6 7.92 4.78 4.61
N LEU A 7 6.82 5.01 3.89
CA LEU A 7 5.46 4.73 4.38
C LEU A 7 5.19 3.24 4.59
N ILE A 8 5.70 2.36 3.73
CA ILE A 8 5.61 0.90 3.93
C ILE A 8 6.40 0.48 5.16
N ILE A 9 7.61 1.00 5.34
CA ILE A 9 8.44 0.69 6.51
C ILE A 9 7.73 1.16 7.79
N ILE A 10 7.18 2.38 7.80
CA ILE A 10 6.45 2.92 8.97
C ILE A 10 5.23 2.06 9.31
N ASN A 11 4.46 1.63 8.31
CA ASN A 11 3.30 0.79 8.52
C ASN A 11 3.68 -0.65 8.92
N ILE A 12 4.60 -1.31 8.21
CA ILE A 12 4.99 -2.70 8.50
C ILE A 12 5.72 -2.84 9.85
N LEU A 13 6.56 -1.87 10.21
CA LEU A 13 7.20 -1.86 11.54
C LEU A 13 6.20 -1.57 12.66
N GLY A 14 4.95 -1.25 12.34
CA GLY A 14 3.94 -0.97 13.34
C GLY A 14 4.31 0.21 14.21
N LEU A 15 5.04 1.22 13.69
CA LEU A 15 5.53 2.33 14.50
C LEU A 15 4.42 3.02 15.33
N PRO A 16 3.20 3.26 14.80
CA PRO A 16 2.09 3.77 15.61
C PRO A 16 1.66 2.80 16.74
N PHE A 17 1.69 1.49 16.47
CA PHE A 17 1.36 0.45 17.45
C PHE A 17 2.46 0.31 18.51
N LEU A 18 3.74 0.35 18.13
CA LEU A 18 4.88 0.35 19.04
C LEU A 18 4.87 1.60 19.94
N PHE A 19 4.56 2.78 19.38
CA PHE A 19 4.42 4.00 20.17
C PHE A 19 3.28 3.87 21.19
N SER A 20 2.15 3.26 20.80
CA SER A 20 1.05 2.98 21.72
C SER A 20 1.43 1.99 22.83
N LEU A 21 2.21 0.95 22.52
CA LEU A 21 2.74 -0.01 23.50
C LEU A 21 3.71 0.67 24.49
N ILE A 22 4.62 1.50 24.00
CA ILE A 22 5.57 2.26 24.83
C ILE A 22 4.83 3.24 25.73
N ALA A 23 3.76 3.89 25.23
CA ALA A 23 2.92 4.78 26.03
C ALA A 23 2.14 4.02 27.11
N ILE A 24 1.64 2.82 26.81
CA ILE A 24 0.98 1.94 27.80
C ILE A 24 1.97 1.56 28.91
N ILE A 25 3.17 1.14 28.55
CA ILE A 25 4.20 0.69 29.51
C ILE A 25 4.67 1.84 30.41
N ASN A 26 4.99 3.00 29.83
CA ASN A 26 5.60 4.11 30.58
C ASN A 26 4.60 5.02 31.29
N TYR A 27 3.39 5.19 30.73
CA TYR A 27 2.42 6.18 31.22
C TYR A 27 1.24 5.55 31.97
N PHE A 28 0.84 4.33 31.56
CA PHE A 28 -0.27 3.60 32.16
C PHE A 28 0.16 2.39 33.00
N GLY A 29 1.47 2.14 33.15
CA GLY A 29 2.01 1.00 33.90
C GLY A 29 1.55 0.93 35.37
N ASN A 30 1.10 2.05 35.94
CA ASN A 30 0.60 2.15 37.32
C ASN A 30 -0.92 2.44 37.40
N GLN A 31 -1.65 2.33 36.28
CA GLN A 31 -3.09 2.58 36.17
C GLN A 31 -3.88 1.26 36.07
N ASN A 32 -5.18 1.30 36.37
CA ASN A 32 -6.08 0.14 36.31
C ASN A 32 -5.98 -0.64 34.98
N ILE A 33 -6.05 -1.98 35.06
CA ILE A 33 -5.93 -2.91 33.91
C ILE A 33 -6.90 -2.56 32.76
N LEU A 34 -8.10 -2.03 33.10
CA LEU A 34 -9.11 -1.60 32.14
C LEU A 34 -8.61 -0.44 31.27
N ASN A 35 -7.88 0.52 31.85
CA ASN A 35 -7.35 1.67 31.10
C ASN A 35 -6.25 1.21 30.13
N GLN A 36 -5.42 0.25 30.53
CA GLN A 36 -4.41 -0.35 29.67
C GLN A 36 -5.05 -1.08 28.48
N PHE A 37 -6.15 -1.80 28.72
CA PHE A 37 -6.91 -2.49 27.68
C PHE A 37 -7.52 -1.51 26.66
N PHE A 38 -8.17 -0.44 27.13
CA PHE A 38 -8.71 0.58 26.22
C PHE A 38 -7.63 1.31 25.43
N ALA A 39 -6.49 1.61 26.06
CA ALA A 39 -5.34 2.21 25.37
C ALA A 39 -4.78 1.29 24.28
N PHE A 40 -4.75 -0.02 24.52
CA PHE A 40 -4.33 -1.02 23.54
C PHE A 40 -5.30 -1.07 22.34
N ILE A 41 -6.60 -1.17 22.59
CA ILE A 41 -7.62 -1.16 21.53
C ILE A 41 -7.54 0.14 20.72
N TYR A 42 -7.37 1.27 21.39
CA TYR A 42 -7.21 2.56 20.72
C TYR A 42 -6.00 2.57 19.79
N GLY A 43 -4.83 2.14 20.28
CA GLY A 43 -3.62 2.00 19.47
C GLY A 43 -3.81 1.11 18.24
N LEU A 44 -4.49 -0.03 18.43
CA LEU A 44 -4.79 -0.97 17.34
C LEU A 44 -5.76 -0.37 16.30
N SER A 45 -6.77 0.38 16.74
CA SER A 45 -7.73 1.06 15.87
C SER A 45 -7.07 2.18 15.06
N VAL A 46 -6.24 3.02 15.69
CA VAL A 46 -5.48 4.07 15.01
C VAL A 46 -4.54 3.45 13.98
N TYR A 47 -3.79 2.42 14.36
CA TYR A 47 -2.89 1.71 13.45
C TYR A 47 -3.64 1.11 12.25
N SER A 48 -4.78 0.46 12.48
CA SER A 48 -5.61 -0.12 11.42
C SER A 48 -6.17 0.96 10.48
N SER A 49 -6.55 2.12 11.03
CA SER A 49 -7.02 3.27 10.26
C SER A 49 -5.92 3.86 9.38
N PHE A 50 -4.67 3.93 9.86
CA PHE A 50 -3.52 4.36 9.06
C PHE A 50 -3.22 3.39 7.92
N ILE A 51 -3.26 2.07 8.17
CA ILE A 51 -3.11 1.07 7.11
C ILE A 51 -4.23 1.20 6.08
N TYR A 52 -5.48 1.35 6.53
CA TYR A 52 -6.63 1.50 5.65
C TYR A 52 -6.52 2.75 4.77
N ALA A 53 -6.20 3.89 5.37
CA ALA A 53 -5.99 5.14 4.64
C ALA A 53 -4.83 5.02 3.64
N TYR A 54 -3.73 4.36 4.02
CA TYR A 54 -2.61 4.07 3.11
C TYR A 54 -3.05 3.21 1.92
N PHE A 55 -3.76 2.11 2.19
CA PHE A 55 -4.26 1.22 1.15
C PHE A 55 -5.19 1.97 0.20
N HIS A 56 -6.10 2.78 0.72
CA HIS A 56 -7.00 3.57 -0.10
C HIS A 56 -6.27 4.62 -0.92
N LEU A 57 -5.35 5.39 -0.35
CA LEU A 57 -4.56 6.39 -1.09
C LEU A 57 -3.77 5.77 -2.24
N PHE A 58 -3.27 4.54 -2.08
CA PHE A 58 -2.59 3.84 -3.17
C PHE A 58 -3.54 3.23 -4.21
N ASN A 59 -4.63 2.60 -3.76
CA ASN A 59 -5.64 2.02 -4.64
C ASN A 59 -6.47 3.07 -5.38
N MET A 60 -6.45 4.33 -4.93
CA MET A 60 -7.05 5.45 -5.65
C MET A 60 -6.52 5.59 -7.08
N SER A 61 -5.37 4.99 -7.43
CA SER A 61 -4.92 4.91 -8.83
C SER A 61 -5.92 4.18 -9.74
N GLU A 62 -6.44 3.03 -9.28
CA GLU A 62 -7.43 2.23 -10.02
C GLU A 62 -8.82 2.85 -9.89
N THR A 63 -9.17 3.42 -8.72
CA THR A 63 -10.43 4.14 -8.53
C THR A 63 -10.49 5.38 -9.42
N ALA A 64 -9.43 6.17 -9.50
CA ALA A 64 -9.34 7.33 -10.38
C ALA A 64 -9.44 6.92 -11.86
N ARG A 65 -8.90 5.76 -12.24
CA ARG A 65 -9.07 5.21 -13.58
C ARG A 65 -10.54 4.90 -13.86
N ARG A 66 -11.24 4.23 -12.95
CA ARG A 66 -12.68 3.97 -13.08
C ARG A 66 -13.48 5.26 -13.16
N ILE A 67 -13.18 6.24 -12.32
CA ILE A 67 -13.84 7.56 -12.33
C ILE A 67 -13.60 8.27 -13.67
N LYS A 68 -12.38 8.27 -14.21
CA LYS A 68 -12.09 8.88 -15.52
C LYS A 68 -12.86 8.23 -16.66
N ILE A 69 -12.97 6.89 -16.67
CA ILE A 69 -13.79 6.17 -17.65
C ILE A 69 -15.26 6.60 -17.53
N ILE A 70 -15.78 6.66 -16.30
CA ILE A 70 -17.17 7.08 -16.04
C ILE A 70 -17.40 8.53 -16.49
N VAL A 71 -16.50 9.46 -16.18
CA VAL A 71 -16.59 10.86 -16.60
C VAL A 71 -16.52 10.98 -18.12
N PHE A 72 -15.60 10.27 -18.76
CA PHE A 72 -15.47 10.29 -20.23
C PHE A 72 -16.73 9.77 -20.92
N LEU A 73 -17.31 8.67 -20.42
CA LEU A 73 -18.59 8.13 -20.91
C LEU A 73 -19.76 9.08 -20.65
N ALA A 74 -19.78 9.76 -19.51
CA ALA A 74 -20.81 10.74 -19.18
C ALA A 74 -20.77 11.97 -20.09
N GLU A 75 -19.58 12.39 -20.53
CA GLU A 75 -19.41 13.55 -21.42
C GLU A 75 -19.64 13.22 -22.90
N ASN A 76 -19.33 12.00 -23.35
CA ASN A 76 -19.36 11.63 -24.77
C ASN A 76 -20.52 10.68 -25.16
N ASN A 77 -21.33 10.22 -24.21
CA ASN A 77 -22.41 9.21 -24.32
C ASN A 77 -21.98 7.82 -24.84
N GLU A 78 -20.94 7.74 -25.65
CA GLU A 78 -20.33 6.53 -26.18
C GLU A 78 -18.80 6.68 -26.16
N ALA A 79 -18.09 5.57 -26.00
CA ALA A 79 -16.64 5.55 -26.05
C ALA A 79 -16.16 4.29 -26.79
N ASP A 80 -15.33 4.49 -27.81
CA ASP A 80 -14.60 3.38 -28.41
C ASP A 80 -13.45 2.95 -27.48
N LEU A 81 -13.17 1.66 -27.47
CA LEU A 81 -12.13 1.03 -26.66
C LEU A 81 -10.74 1.62 -26.98
N VAL A 82 -10.52 1.98 -28.24
CA VAL A 82 -9.31 2.63 -28.73
C VAL A 82 -9.12 4.02 -28.12
N ASP A 83 -10.19 4.78 -27.93
CA ASP A 83 -10.13 6.11 -27.33
C ASP A 83 -9.94 6.03 -25.81
N LEU A 84 -10.53 5.04 -25.15
CA LEU A 84 -10.27 4.76 -23.73
C LEU A 84 -8.83 4.31 -23.47
N GLU A 85 -8.22 3.55 -24.39
CA GLU A 85 -6.82 3.12 -24.29
C GLU A 85 -5.83 4.27 -24.47
N LYS A 86 -6.15 5.29 -25.29
CA LYS A 86 -5.31 6.50 -25.43
C LYS A 86 -5.14 7.27 -24.12
N PHE A 87 -6.16 7.31 -23.26
CA PHE A 87 -6.06 8.01 -21.98
C PHE A 87 -5.15 7.30 -20.97
N TYR A 88 -4.94 5.99 -21.12
CA TYR A 88 -4.08 5.22 -20.22
C TYR A 88 -3.60 3.90 -20.85
N PRO A 89 -2.49 3.92 -21.63
CA PRO A 89 -1.93 2.72 -22.23
C PRO A 89 -1.58 1.68 -21.15
N PRO A 90 -1.94 0.40 -21.33
CA PRO A 90 -1.56 -0.68 -20.40
C PRO A 90 -0.04 -0.73 -20.15
N GLU A 91 0.76 -0.37 -21.15
CA GLU A 91 2.21 -0.28 -21.07
C GLU A 91 2.68 0.79 -20.08
N ASP A 92 2.05 1.95 -20.05
CA ASP A 92 2.40 3.04 -19.14
C ASP A 92 2.11 2.68 -17.69
N MET A 93 1.08 1.85 -17.47
CA MET A 93 0.77 1.29 -16.17
C MET A 93 1.90 0.35 -15.70
N ILE A 94 2.36 -0.56 -16.56
CA ILE A 94 3.44 -1.50 -16.24
C ILE A 94 4.76 -0.73 -16.03
N ARG A 95 5.13 0.18 -16.94
CA ARG A 95 6.33 1.04 -16.80
C ARG A 95 6.29 1.86 -15.52
N THR A 96 5.14 2.43 -15.19
CA THR A 96 5.00 3.22 -13.96
C THR A 96 5.14 2.36 -12.71
N ARG A 97 4.59 1.14 -12.70
CA ARG A 97 4.74 0.18 -11.59
C ARG A 97 6.20 -0.30 -11.45
N LEU A 98 6.86 -0.66 -12.55
CA LEU A 98 8.28 -1.05 -12.57
C LEU A 98 9.18 0.09 -12.08
N ARG A 99 8.94 1.32 -12.54
CA ARG A 99 9.65 2.52 -12.07
C ARG A 99 9.48 2.75 -10.56
N ARG A 100 8.29 2.52 -10.01
CA ARG A 100 8.06 2.60 -8.55
C ARG A 100 8.84 1.51 -7.81
N LEU A 101 8.76 0.25 -8.27
CA LEU A 101 9.51 -0.87 -7.69
C LEU A 101 11.02 -0.63 -7.73
N SER A 102 11.53 -0.08 -8.83
CA SER A 102 12.93 0.31 -8.98
C SER A 102 13.31 1.43 -8.01
N LYS A 103 12.49 2.49 -7.91
CA LYS A 103 12.67 3.57 -6.92
C LYS A 103 12.58 3.11 -5.46
N MET A 104 11.88 2.01 -5.19
CA MET A 104 11.82 1.39 -3.87
C MET A 104 13.03 0.49 -3.57
N GLY A 105 13.90 0.26 -4.57
CA GLY A 105 15.03 -0.66 -4.48
C GLY A 105 14.60 -2.13 -4.47
N ALA A 106 13.37 -2.43 -4.89
CA ALA A 106 12.86 -3.79 -4.99
C ALA A 106 13.48 -4.53 -6.18
N ILE A 107 13.58 -3.84 -7.31
CA ILE A 107 14.09 -4.35 -8.58
C ILE A 107 15.16 -3.43 -9.14
N GLU A 108 16.05 -3.98 -9.96
CA GLU A 108 17.09 -3.26 -10.68
C GLU A 108 17.06 -3.67 -12.15
N GLU A 109 17.33 -2.74 -13.04
CA GLU A 109 17.35 -2.99 -14.48
C GLU A 109 18.78 -3.38 -14.87
N CYS A 110 18.97 -4.58 -15.43
CA CYS A 110 20.30 -5.05 -15.85
C CYS A 110 20.54 -4.83 -17.36
N GLN A 111 19.49 -4.84 -18.16
CA GLN A 111 19.48 -4.49 -19.59
C GLN A 111 18.16 -3.79 -19.91
N PRO A 112 18.05 -3.02 -21.01
CA PRO A 112 16.82 -2.34 -21.39
C PRO A 112 15.65 -3.34 -21.45
N GLY A 113 14.68 -3.20 -20.54
CA GLY A 113 13.51 -4.09 -20.44
C GLY A 113 13.70 -5.38 -19.62
N MET A 114 14.88 -5.63 -19.04
CA MET A 114 15.17 -6.80 -18.21
C MET A 114 15.43 -6.39 -16.76
N TYR A 115 14.55 -6.84 -15.85
CA TYR A 115 14.57 -6.47 -14.43
C TYR A 115 14.88 -7.67 -13.53
N PHE A 116 15.74 -7.45 -12.53
CA PHE A 116 16.13 -8.44 -11.53
C PHE A 116 15.76 -7.96 -10.12
N LEU A 117 15.55 -8.90 -9.20
CA LEU A 117 15.12 -8.60 -7.84
C LEU A 117 16.35 -8.29 -6.96
N LYS A 118 16.40 -7.08 -6.40
CA LYS A 118 17.54 -6.58 -5.60
C LYS A 118 17.29 -6.69 -4.09
N GLY A 119 16.04 -6.51 -3.65
CA GLY A 119 15.70 -6.35 -2.23
C GLY A 119 15.07 -7.58 -1.58
N LYS A 120 15.74 -8.19 -0.60
CA LYS A 120 15.22 -9.33 0.19
C LYS A 120 13.97 -8.97 1.04
N PHE A 121 13.88 -7.74 1.54
CA PHE A 121 12.78 -7.31 2.41
C PHE A 121 11.42 -7.27 1.69
N LEU A 122 11.36 -6.57 0.54
CA LEU A 122 10.12 -6.46 -0.24
C LEU A 122 9.70 -7.81 -0.83
N TRP A 123 10.66 -8.67 -1.16
CA TRP A 123 10.39 -10.05 -1.55
C TRP A 123 9.77 -10.87 -0.42
N LEU A 124 10.31 -10.78 0.80
CA LEU A 124 9.76 -11.47 1.97
C LEU A 124 8.32 -11.02 2.25
N VAL A 125 8.07 -9.70 2.22
CA VAL A 125 6.71 -9.15 2.34
C VAL A 125 5.80 -9.71 1.23
N ALA A 126 6.25 -9.73 -0.02
CA ALA A 126 5.47 -10.29 -1.13
C ALA A 126 5.15 -11.78 -0.94
N CYS A 127 6.10 -12.60 -0.47
CA CYS A 127 5.88 -14.01 -0.15
C CYS A 127 4.86 -14.20 0.99
N LEU A 128 4.92 -13.35 2.01
CA LEU A 128 4.00 -13.37 3.14
C LEU A 128 2.56 -13.09 2.67
N PHE A 129 2.35 -12.00 1.92
CA PHE A 129 1.03 -11.70 1.31
C PHE A 129 0.56 -12.78 0.32
N ALA A 130 1.45 -13.36 -0.49
CA ALA A 130 1.10 -14.44 -1.39
C ALA A 130 0.61 -15.70 -0.64
N SER A 131 1.18 -15.96 0.54
CA SER A 131 0.77 -17.06 1.42
C SER A 131 -0.58 -16.76 2.07
N PHE A 132 -0.80 -15.54 2.57
CA PHE A 132 -2.10 -15.10 3.08
C PHE A 132 -3.21 -15.21 2.02
N ARG A 133 -2.92 -14.88 0.76
CA ARG A 133 -3.88 -15.04 -0.35
C ARG A 133 -4.30 -16.50 -0.55
N LYS A 134 -3.41 -17.46 -0.33
CA LYS A 134 -3.74 -18.89 -0.41
C LYS A 134 -4.66 -19.32 0.74
N ILE A 135 -4.48 -18.72 1.92
CA ILE A 135 -5.31 -18.99 3.10
C ILE A 135 -6.71 -18.38 2.95
N ILE A 136 -6.82 -17.18 2.39
CA ILE A 136 -8.10 -16.46 2.20
C ILE A 136 -8.91 -16.99 0.99
N LYS A 137 -8.29 -17.74 0.08
CA LYS A 137 -8.98 -18.44 -1.02
C LYS A 137 -9.57 -19.80 -0.60
N LEU A 138 -9.81 -20.00 0.69
CA LEU A 138 -10.79 -20.95 1.24
C LEU A 138 -12.16 -20.29 1.26
#